data_AF-A0A9D6UPR4-F1
#
_entry.id   AF-A0A9D6UPR4-F1
#
_cell.length_a   1.000
_cell.length_b   1.000
_cell.length_c   1.000
_cell.angle_alpha   90.00
_cell.angle_beta   90.00
_cell.angle_gamma   90.00
#
_symmetry.space_group_name_H-M   'P 1'
#
loop_
_entity.id
_entity.type
_entity.pdbx_description
1 polymer ?
#
loop_
_entity_poly.entity_id
_entity_poly.type
_entity_poly.pdbx_seq_one_letter_code
_entity_poly.pdbx_strand_id
1 'polypeptide(L)'
;MKTTALSTCLALAAFAQAPPPGPTQFSQDLAFVANELPQLHPNLFFNVTRAEFDAGVRQLESDAPRLSPEQFYTRLLALIALARDGHTGIYLESAPPAGFVMLPIEFRWFADGIFVTAVASDRSSLHRARLVHVNGTPVSEVIERLQAVIPHENEYFFRYRAPSFLRNAGVLRGLGLTSLTGPIRFGLRLESGEETAVDLLPGPASLVQAVDAREGYLPAWMTRSDENYWSEYWPHAKTLYVRWNSLQPMASRPPDQFAADTMALLDRNSVETVVLDFRGNLGGNSYVMMPLYLALGQRITALKANPEFRTYGLSDGGTYSSGLFGIEFLVVGSPLPEWGTLPPDVAMIQATIAGEPTGGKPAHFGETKSFTLPGSKIMGQYSTTYWPLWPGIPDRDAYYPDLPVELRSTDFFARHDPVLAAVTGHASAIPASPSGPALVMNGASLRRETGIAPGSLAFAFGAFPSGNVQVAVDGRVATLLAAEPDQVKFRVPAETRPGSASFEVRQSGQVTAAGQFQATTAGPGLFVMNRELGSQPGAVVNQDYSLNSRDAAAARGSVLQLYGTGHG
;
A
#
# COMPACT_ATOMS: atom_id res chain seq x y z
N MET A 1 -33.08 -10.14 5.42
CA MET A 1 -33.47 -11.27 6.29
C MET A 1 -33.57 -12.53 5.46
N LYS A 2 -32.70 -13.54 5.74
CA LYS A 2 -32.80 -15.01 5.48
C LYS A 2 -32.95 -15.44 4.00
N THR A 3 -32.24 -16.42 3.43
CA THR A 3 -31.72 -17.74 3.91
C THR A 3 -30.61 -18.23 2.96
N THR A 4 -29.37 -18.46 3.41
CA THR A 4 -28.89 -19.82 3.69
C THR A 4 -28.00 -19.81 4.93
N ALA A 5 -28.65 -19.58 6.07
CA ALA A 5 -28.17 -19.98 7.38
C ALA A 5 -29.36 -20.66 8.05
N LEU A 6 -29.37 -21.99 8.11
CA LEU A 6 -30.12 -22.75 9.12
C LEU A 6 -29.68 -24.23 9.12
N SER A 7 -28.57 -24.52 9.80
CA SER A 7 -28.47 -25.64 10.74
C SER A 7 -27.22 -25.51 11.60
N THR A 8 -27.18 -24.44 12.41
CA THR A 8 -26.30 -24.35 13.60
C THR A 8 -26.76 -23.20 14.49
N CYS A 9 -27.97 -23.29 15.05
CA CYS A 9 -28.40 -22.41 16.14
C CYS A 9 -29.09 -23.16 17.29
N LEU A 10 -28.74 -24.43 17.47
CA LEU A 10 -28.97 -25.18 18.71
C LEU A 10 -27.73 -26.04 19.01
N ALA A 11 -26.60 -25.37 19.21
CA ALA A 11 -25.41 -25.92 19.87
C ALA A 11 -24.65 -24.81 20.66
N LEU A 12 -25.37 -23.78 21.10
CA LEU A 12 -24.83 -22.65 21.88
C LEU A 12 -24.78 -22.93 23.39
N ALA A 13 -24.82 -24.21 23.77
CA ALA A 13 -24.66 -24.68 25.14
C ALA A 13 -23.95 -26.03 25.12
N ALA A 14 -22.65 -26.02 24.81
CA ALA A 14 -21.62 -27.01 25.17
C ALA A 14 -20.45 -27.06 24.17
N PHE A 15 -19.87 -25.92 23.78
CA PHE A 15 -18.42 -25.92 23.60
C PHE A 15 -17.85 -25.64 24.98
N ALA A 16 -17.58 -26.70 25.74
CA ALA A 16 -16.45 -26.62 26.65
C ALA A 16 -15.29 -26.09 25.80
N GLN A 17 -14.75 -24.91 26.15
CA GLN A 17 -13.57 -24.39 25.48
C GLN A 17 -12.54 -25.51 25.55
N ALA A 18 -12.21 -26.11 24.39
CA ALA A 18 -11.11 -27.06 24.35
C ALA A 18 -9.90 -26.35 24.98
N PRO A 19 -9.17 -27.01 25.90
CA PRO A 19 -8.01 -26.38 26.49
C PRO A 19 -7.06 -25.91 25.38
N PRO A 20 -6.32 -24.81 25.59
CA PRO A 20 -5.35 -24.35 24.61
C PRO A 20 -4.40 -25.50 24.24
N PRO A 21 -3.90 -25.56 22.99
CA PRO A 21 -3.07 -26.67 22.55
C PRO A 21 -1.85 -26.85 23.45
N GLY A 22 -1.54 -28.10 23.81
CA GLY A 22 -0.39 -28.43 24.66
C GLY A 22 0.62 -29.32 23.94
N PRO A 23 1.58 -29.92 24.68
CA PRO A 23 2.68 -30.71 24.11
C PRO A 23 2.24 -31.82 23.15
N THR A 24 1.10 -32.47 23.42
CA THR A 24 0.55 -33.51 22.52
C THR A 24 0.13 -32.90 21.18
N GLN A 25 -0.62 -31.79 21.18
CA GLN A 25 -1.02 -31.11 19.95
C GLN A 25 0.20 -30.53 19.22
N PHE A 26 1.16 -29.97 19.96
CA PHE A 26 2.41 -29.46 19.39
C PHE A 26 3.15 -30.55 18.63
N SER A 27 3.28 -31.75 19.21
CA SER A 27 3.94 -32.88 18.57
C SER A 27 3.23 -33.33 17.30
N GLN A 28 1.89 -33.40 17.32
CA GLN A 28 1.09 -33.76 16.15
C GLN A 28 1.23 -32.73 15.02
N ASP A 29 1.17 -31.44 15.36
CA ASP A 29 1.25 -30.34 14.40
C ASP A 29 2.65 -30.19 13.81
N LEU A 30 3.69 -30.33 14.64
CA LEU A 30 5.08 -30.34 14.17
C LEU A 30 5.34 -31.55 13.26
N ALA A 31 4.83 -32.74 13.60
CA ALA A 31 4.98 -33.91 12.76
C ALA A 31 4.30 -33.73 11.39
N PHE A 32 3.14 -33.07 11.34
CA PHE A 32 2.50 -32.72 10.06
C PHE A 32 3.37 -31.77 9.23
N VAL A 33 3.87 -30.68 9.83
CA VAL A 33 4.74 -29.72 9.14
C VAL A 33 6.06 -30.35 8.71
N ALA A 34 6.61 -31.27 9.50
CA ALA A 34 7.89 -31.91 9.22
C ALA A 34 7.81 -33.00 8.15
N ASN A 35 6.69 -33.74 8.08
CA ASN A 35 6.60 -34.96 7.27
C ASN A 35 5.60 -34.86 6.12
N GLU A 36 4.45 -34.19 6.32
CA GLU A 36 3.38 -34.13 5.32
C GLU A 36 3.50 -32.91 4.42
N LEU A 37 3.71 -31.71 5.00
CA LEU A 37 3.82 -30.47 4.22
C LEU A 37 4.89 -30.54 3.11
N PRO A 38 6.09 -31.12 3.33
CA PRO A 38 7.09 -31.26 2.27
C PRO A 38 6.68 -32.20 1.13
N GLN A 39 5.76 -33.15 1.37
CA GLN A 39 5.23 -34.05 0.35
C GLN A 39 4.08 -33.40 -0.43
N LEU A 40 3.37 -32.47 0.21
CA LEU A 40 2.25 -31.74 -0.38
C LEU A 40 2.70 -30.58 -1.27
N HIS A 41 3.74 -29.86 -0.85
CA HIS A 41 4.27 -28.71 -1.58
C HIS A 41 5.21 -29.15 -2.72
N PRO A 42 5.10 -28.60 -3.95
CA PRO A 42 5.88 -29.04 -5.11
C PRO A 42 7.40 -29.05 -4.90
N ASN A 43 7.93 -28.06 -4.17
CA ASN A 43 9.31 -28.02 -3.72
C ASN A 43 9.46 -27.11 -2.50
N LEU A 44 9.22 -27.62 -1.28
CA LEU A 44 9.25 -26.77 -0.07
C LEU A 44 10.65 -26.19 0.22
N PHE A 45 11.69 -26.85 -0.28
CA PHE A 45 13.10 -26.59 0.04
C PHE A 45 13.79 -25.70 -1.00
N PHE A 46 13.03 -24.95 -1.80
CA PHE A 46 13.58 -24.12 -2.88
C PHE A 46 14.41 -22.91 -2.39
N ASN A 47 14.16 -22.43 -1.17
CA ASN A 47 14.94 -21.35 -0.53
C ASN A 47 15.60 -21.76 0.80
N VAL A 48 15.45 -23.02 1.22
CA VAL A 48 16.01 -23.55 2.47
C VAL A 48 16.45 -24.98 2.26
N THR A 49 17.61 -25.37 2.79
CA THR A 49 18.05 -26.76 2.67
C THR A 49 17.25 -27.68 3.59
N ARG A 50 17.10 -28.95 3.20
CA ARG A 50 16.49 -29.98 4.05
C ARG A 50 17.17 -30.06 5.42
N ALA A 51 18.50 -29.93 5.46
CA ALA A 51 19.28 -29.99 6.68
C ALA A 51 18.98 -28.83 7.65
N GLU A 52 18.85 -27.60 7.13
CA GLU A 52 18.46 -26.43 7.92
C GLU A 52 17.03 -26.55 8.44
N PHE A 53 16.08 -26.96 7.60
CA PHE A 53 14.70 -27.20 8.00
C PHE A 53 14.61 -28.26 9.11
N ASP A 54 15.29 -29.40 8.93
CA ASP A 54 15.31 -30.47 9.93
C ASP A 54 15.99 -30.06 11.24
N ALA A 55 17.00 -29.20 11.17
CA ALA A 55 17.59 -28.61 12.37
C ALA A 55 16.57 -27.73 13.11
N GLY A 56 15.79 -26.93 12.37
CA GLY A 56 14.66 -26.17 12.91
C GLY A 56 13.59 -27.05 13.55
N VAL A 57 13.21 -28.16 12.89
CA VAL A 57 12.28 -29.17 13.43
C VAL A 57 12.79 -29.72 14.76
N ARG A 58 14.03 -30.22 14.81
CA ARG A 58 14.62 -30.78 16.04
C ARG A 58 14.72 -29.77 17.17
N GLN A 59 15.06 -28.52 16.84
CA GLN A 59 15.13 -27.44 17.83
C GLN A 59 13.73 -27.14 18.40
N LEU A 60 12.72 -27.02 17.54
CA LEU A 60 11.34 -26.75 17.97
C LEU A 60 10.77 -27.93 18.78
N GLU A 61 11.05 -29.17 18.38
CA GLU A 61 10.67 -30.39 19.10
C GLU A 61 11.28 -30.43 20.50
N SER A 62 12.58 -30.14 20.63
CA SER A 62 13.28 -30.11 21.91
C SER A 62 12.74 -29.03 22.86
N ASP A 63 12.34 -27.88 22.31
CA ASP A 63 11.82 -26.77 23.10
C ASP A 63 10.34 -26.94 23.46
N ALA A 64 9.56 -27.64 22.62
CA ALA A 64 8.09 -27.73 22.71
C ALA A 64 7.52 -28.00 24.12
N PRO A 65 8.11 -28.87 24.97
CA PRO A 65 7.58 -29.10 26.33
C PRO A 65 7.59 -27.87 27.24
N ARG A 66 8.38 -26.84 26.92
CA ARG A 66 8.56 -25.62 27.72
C ARG A 66 7.88 -24.39 27.11
N LEU A 67 7.31 -24.51 25.91
CA LEU A 67 6.74 -23.38 25.18
C LEU A 67 5.26 -23.19 25.53
N SER A 68 4.81 -21.94 25.54
CA SER A 68 3.39 -21.62 25.46
C SER A 68 2.85 -21.88 24.04
N PRO A 69 1.51 -21.96 23.84
CA PRO A 69 0.92 -22.06 22.51
C PRO A 69 1.38 -20.93 21.57
N GLU A 70 1.40 -19.69 22.06
CA GLU A 70 1.84 -18.53 21.30
C GLU A 70 3.31 -18.66 20.83
N GLN A 71 4.19 -19.12 21.72
CA GLN A 71 5.59 -19.36 21.40
C GLN A 71 5.77 -20.51 20.41
N PHE A 72 5.08 -21.63 20.63
CA PHE A 72 5.18 -22.80 19.76
C PHE A 72 4.69 -22.49 18.34
N TYR A 73 3.48 -21.94 18.17
CA TYR A 73 2.91 -21.69 16.84
C TYR A 73 3.56 -20.53 16.11
N THR A 74 4.10 -19.53 16.81
CA THR A 74 4.93 -18.49 16.19
C THR A 74 6.21 -19.09 15.62
N ARG A 75 6.86 -20.01 16.34
CA ARG A 75 8.06 -20.71 15.87
C ARG A 75 7.75 -21.75 14.78
N LEU A 76 6.58 -22.39 14.83
CA LEU A 76 6.10 -23.29 13.78
C LEU A 76 5.87 -22.52 12.47
N LEU A 77 5.26 -21.33 12.54
CA LEU A 77 5.11 -20.47 11.37
C LEU A 77 6.47 -19.99 10.85
N ALA A 78 7.41 -19.62 11.73
CA ALA A 78 8.78 -19.26 11.34
C ALA A 78 9.49 -20.39 10.59
N LEU A 79 9.30 -21.65 11.04
CA LEU A 79 9.84 -22.83 10.38
C LEU A 79 9.26 -23.00 8.97
N ILE A 80 7.96 -22.78 8.78
CA ILE A 80 7.30 -22.80 7.46
C ILE A 80 7.81 -21.65 6.58
N ALA A 81 7.98 -20.45 7.16
CA ALA A 81 8.43 -19.26 6.47
C ALA A 81 9.86 -19.36 5.91
N LEU A 82 10.67 -20.33 6.36
CA LEU A 82 11.98 -20.63 5.75
C LEU A 82 11.88 -20.95 4.26
N ALA A 83 10.74 -21.49 3.79
CA ALA A 83 10.50 -21.71 2.36
C ALA A 83 10.46 -20.40 1.56
N ARG A 84 10.21 -19.26 2.21
CA ARG A 84 9.96 -17.95 1.57
C ARG A 84 8.91 -18.02 0.46
N ASP A 85 7.84 -18.76 0.75
CA ASP A 85 6.64 -18.83 -0.07
C ASP A 85 5.50 -18.11 0.66
N GLY A 86 5.04 -16.98 0.13
CA GLY A 86 3.93 -16.22 0.70
C GLY A 86 2.58 -16.94 0.64
N HIS A 87 2.46 -17.99 -0.17
CA HIS A 87 1.27 -18.82 -0.30
C HIS A 87 1.28 -20.06 0.61
N THR A 88 2.35 -20.32 1.36
CA THR A 88 2.44 -21.47 2.27
C THR A 88 2.58 -21.02 3.73
N GLY A 89 1.65 -21.42 4.59
CA GLY A 89 1.62 -20.96 5.98
C GLY A 89 0.42 -21.45 6.79
N ILE A 90 0.36 -20.99 8.05
CA ILE A 90 -0.78 -21.19 8.96
C ILE A 90 -1.38 -19.85 9.38
N TYR A 91 -2.70 -19.81 9.58
CA TYR A 91 -3.45 -18.58 9.83
C TYR A 91 -3.53 -18.24 11.32
N LEU A 92 -2.43 -17.76 11.88
CA LEU A 92 -2.38 -17.34 13.29
C LEU A 92 -3.37 -16.20 13.59
N GLU A 93 -3.65 -15.32 12.63
CA GLU A 93 -4.62 -14.22 12.79
C GLU A 93 -6.06 -14.68 13.06
N SER A 94 -6.38 -15.95 12.78
CA SER A 94 -7.68 -16.58 12.98
C SER A 94 -7.64 -17.72 14.01
N ALA A 95 -6.64 -17.73 14.91
CA ALA A 95 -6.47 -18.78 15.92
C ALA A 95 -6.65 -18.32 17.40
N PRO A 96 -7.79 -17.68 17.80
CA PRO A 96 -8.02 -17.30 19.20
C PRO A 96 -7.86 -18.41 20.23
N PRO A 97 -8.28 -19.68 19.98
CA PRO A 97 -8.08 -20.78 20.94
C PRO A 97 -6.61 -21.08 21.25
N ALA A 98 -5.68 -20.68 20.37
CA ALA A 98 -4.23 -20.82 20.57
C ALA A 98 -3.57 -19.52 21.08
N GLY A 99 -4.34 -18.54 21.54
CA GLY A 99 -3.83 -17.30 22.13
C GLY A 99 -3.58 -16.15 21.15
N PHE A 100 -3.91 -16.33 19.87
CA PHE A 100 -3.73 -15.31 18.84
C PHE A 100 -4.97 -14.44 18.70
N VAL A 101 -4.98 -13.33 19.44
CA VAL A 101 -6.10 -12.39 19.51
C VAL A 101 -5.62 -11.00 19.12
N MET A 102 -6.42 -10.30 18.32
CA MET A 102 -6.11 -8.95 17.87
C MET A 102 -6.20 -7.92 18.99
N LEU A 103 -5.31 -6.95 18.93
CA LEU A 103 -5.34 -5.73 19.73
C LEU A 103 -6.28 -4.72 19.07
N PRO A 104 -6.93 -3.85 19.85
CA PRO A 104 -7.90 -2.87 19.37
C PRO A 104 -7.22 -1.61 18.79
N ILE A 105 -6.29 -1.84 17.86
CA ILE A 105 -5.52 -0.83 17.13
C ILE A 105 -5.21 -1.35 15.74
N GLU A 106 -5.28 -0.47 14.74
CA GLU A 106 -4.87 -0.73 13.37
C GLU A 106 -3.73 0.19 12.98
N PHE A 107 -2.78 -0.42 12.27
CA PHE A 107 -1.64 0.27 11.71
C PHE A 107 -1.66 0.17 10.19
N ARG A 108 -1.02 1.12 9.53
CA ARG A 108 -0.59 0.99 8.14
C ARG A 108 0.88 1.36 8.03
N TRP A 109 1.58 0.66 7.14
CA TRP A 109 2.95 0.98 6.78
C TRP A 109 2.95 1.84 5.51
N PHE A 110 3.42 3.07 5.65
CA PHE A 110 3.62 4.05 4.57
C PHE A 110 5.11 4.22 4.28
N ALA A 111 5.46 4.91 3.19
CA ALA A 111 6.86 5.16 2.83
C ALA A 111 7.67 5.88 3.94
N ASP A 112 7.00 6.63 4.81
CA ASP A 112 7.58 7.40 5.91
C ASP A 112 7.42 6.75 7.31
N GLY A 113 6.84 5.55 7.40
CA GLY A 113 6.80 4.76 8.63
C GLY A 113 5.47 4.04 8.88
N ILE A 114 5.33 3.50 10.09
CA ILE A 114 4.13 2.79 10.54
C ILE A 114 3.29 3.72 11.40
N PHE A 115 2.03 3.93 11.03
CA PHE A 115 1.14 4.89 11.66
C PHE A 115 -0.19 4.27 12.07
N VAL A 116 -0.78 4.80 13.12
CA VAL A 116 -2.10 4.40 13.61
C VAL A 116 -3.20 4.91 12.68
N THR A 117 -3.98 4.00 12.11
CA THR A 117 -5.09 4.30 11.19
C THR A 117 -6.47 4.03 11.80
N ALA A 118 -6.56 3.20 12.83
CA ALA A 118 -7.80 3.04 13.60
C ALA A 118 -7.50 2.62 15.05
N VAL A 119 -8.39 3.00 15.97
CA VAL A 119 -8.29 2.69 17.41
C VAL A 119 -9.69 2.61 17.99
N ALA A 120 -9.82 2.09 19.21
CA ALA A 120 -11.04 2.24 19.99
C ALA A 120 -11.45 3.73 20.12
N SER A 121 -12.75 4.01 20.14
CA SER A 121 -13.28 5.39 20.08
C SER A 121 -12.84 6.29 21.24
N ASP A 122 -12.57 5.71 22.41
CA ASP A 122 -12.05 6.39 23.60
C ASP A 122 -10.56 6.76 23.49
N ARG A 123 -9.89 6.39 22.40
CA ARG A 123 -8.47 6.59 22.14
C ARG A 123 -8.18 7.31 20.82
N SER A 124 -9.17 7.98 20.24
CA SER A 124 -9.04 8.69 18.93
C SER A 124 -7.91 9.72 18.88
N SER A 125 -7.44 10.23 20.02
CA SER A 125 -6.24 11.07 20.11
C SER A 125 -4.96 10.40 19.61
N LEU A 126 -4.95 9.07 19.46
CA LEU A 126 -3.82 8.30 18.92
C LEU A 126 -3.84 8.17 17.40
N HIS A 127 -4.90 8.60 16.71
CA HIS A 127 -4.91 8.62 15.25
C HIS A 127 -3.68 9.37 14.73
N ARG A 128 -3.08 8.85 13.65
CA ARG A 128 -1.89 9.44 13.00
C ARG A 128 -0.62 9.45 13.83
N ALA A 129 -0.63 8.83 15.02
CA ALA A 129 0.59 8.64 15.78
C ALA A 129 1.50 7.63 15.05
N ARG A 130 2.79 7.91 14.99
CA ARG A 130 3.82 7.02 14.44
C ARG A 130 4.24 6.00 15.49
N LEU A 131 4.34 4.73 15.11
CA LEU A 131 4.89 3.70 15.99
C LEU A 131 6.41 3.88 16.17
N VAL A 132 6.85 3.90 17.43
CA VAL A 132 8.26 4.04 17.82
C VAL A 132 8.81 2.73 18.39
N HIS A 133 8.05 2.06 19.27
CA HIS A 133 8.50 0.82 19.91
C HIS A 133 7.33 -0.03 20.41
N VAL A 134 7.56 -1.32 20.68
CA VAL A 134 6.63 -2.23 21.38
C VAL A 134 7.31 -2.71 22.65
N ASN A 135 6.72 -2.43 23.82
CA ASN A 135 7.27 -2.76 25.14
C ASN A 135 8.74 -2.32 25.34
N GLY A 136 9.12 -1.17 24.76
CA GLY A 136 10.48 -0.63 24.79
C GLY A 136 11.41 -1.15 23.69
N THR A 137 11.03 -2.22 22.97
CA THR A 137 11.79 -2.73 21.82
C THR A 137 11.58 -1.82 20.61
N PRO A 138 12.63 -1.19 20.05
CA PRO A 138 12.51 -0.29 18.92
C PRO A 138 11.79 -0.92 17.73
N VAL A 139 10.98 -0.14 17.01
CA VAL A 139 10.17 -0.64 15.89
C VAL A 139 11.02 -1.34 14.82
N SER A 140 12.27 -0.91 14.60
CA SER A 140 13.19 -1.59 13.68
C SER A 140 13.48 -3.04 14.05
N GLU A 141 13.70 -3.31 15.35
CA GLU A 141 13.94 -4.67 15.86
C GLU A 141 12.63 -5.48 15.88
N VAL A 142 11.49 -4.85 16.19
CA VAL A 142 10.17 -5.50 16.07
C VAL A 142 9.93 -5.99 14.64
N ILE A 143 10.24 -5.14 13.65
CA ILE A 143 10.13 -5.48 12.24
C ILE A 143 11.05 -6.63 11.84
N GLU A 144 12.31 -6.62 12.27
CA GLU A 144 13.25 -7.72 11.99
C GLU A 144 12.71 -9.06 12.52
N ARG A 145 12.18 -9.08 13.75
CA ARG A 145 11.58 -10.29 14.33
C ARG A 145 10.32 -10.74 13.60
N LEU A 146 9.48 -9.81 13.14
CA LEU A 146 8.30 -10.12 12.34
C LEU A 146 8.69 -10.73 10.98
N GLN A 147 9.74 -10.21 10.35
CA GLN A 147 10.22 -10.69 9.05
C GLN A 147 10.63 -12.16 9.09
N ALA A 148 11.18 -12.63 10.21
CA ALA A 148 11.53 -14.04 10.39
C ALA A 148 10.32 -14.99 10.48
N VAL A 149 9.11 -14.47 10.71
CA VAL A 149 7.91 -15.28 10.96
C VAL A 149 6.87 -15.17 9.85
N ILE A 150 6.72 -14.02 9.21
CA ILE A 150 5.71 -13.83 8.17
C ILE A 150 6.18 -14.52 6.89
N PRO A 151 5.45 -15.49 6.31
CA PRO A 151 5.78 -16.01 4.98
C PRO A 151 5.61 -14.91 3.92
N HIS A 152 6.67 -14.64 3.17
CA HIS A 152 6.69 -13.61 2.13
C HIS A 152 7.76 -13.93 1.09
N GLU A 153 7.57 -13.40 -0.12
CA GLU A 153 8.51 -13.57 -1.24
C GLU A 153 9.41 -12.34 -1.44
N ASN A 154 8.92 -11.17 -1.02
CA ASN A 154 9.60 -9.88 -1.17
C ASN A 154 9.22 -8.90 -0.02
N GLU A 155 9.92 -7.77 0.03
CA GLU A 155 9.70 -6.76 1.07
C GLU A 155 8.32 -6.09 1.00
N TYR A 156 7.72 -5.99 -0.19
CA TYR A 156 6.47 -5.25 -0.40
C TYR A 156 5.27 -6.00 0.19
N PHE A 157 5.20 -7.32 -0.02
CA PHE A 157 4.19 -8.15 0.62
C PHE A 157 4.40 -8.23 2.14
N PHE A 158 5.66 -8.29 2.58
CA PHE A 158 5.97 -8.22 4.00
C PHE A 158 5.44 -6.92 4.64
N ARG A 159 5.72 -5.75 4.03
CA ARG A 159 5.21 -4.45 4.52
C ARG A 159 3.69 -4.40 4.51
N TYR A 160 3.03 -5.02 3.55
CA TYR A 160 1.57 -5.12 3.49
C TYR A 160 1.00 -5.99 4.63
N ARG A 161 1.63 -7.13 4.95
CA ARG A 161 1.16 -8.08 5.98
C ARG A 161 1.57 -7.70 7.41
N ALA A 162 2.74 -7.09 7.59
CA ALA A 162 3.31 -6.80 8.91
C ALA A 162 2.37 -6.05 9.86
N PRO A 163 1.56 -5.05 9.42
CA PRO A 163 0.60 -4.39 10.30
C PRO A 163 -0.43 -5.34 10.96
N SER A 164 -0.89 -6.40 10.27
CA SER A 164 -1.80 -7.40 10.83
C SER A 164 -1.13 -8.22 11.95
N PHE A 165 0.13 -8.63 11.72
CA PHE A 165 0.90 -9.38 12.71
C PHE A 165 1.32 -8.51 13.91
N LEU A 166 1.64 -7.25 13.66
CA LEU A 166 2.00 -6.26 14.69
C LEU A 166 0.86 -6.01 15.68
N ARG A 167 -0.40 -6.10 15.25
CA ARG A 167 -1.57 -6.00 16.16
C ARG A 167 -2.02 -7.34 16.74
N ASN A 168 -1.35 -8.46 16.44
CA ASN A 168 -1.70 -9.76 16.98
C ASN A 168 -0.93 -10.02 18.29
N ALA A 169 -1.64 -10.04 19.42
CA ALA A 169 -1.01 -10.22 20.72
C ALA A 169 -0.28 -11.56 20.86
N GLY A 170 -0.80 -12.64 20.25
CA GLY A 170 -0.17 -13.95 20.28
C GLY A 170 1.16 -13.96 19.54
N VAL A 171 1.24 -13.29 18.39
CA VAL A 171 2.50 -13.16 17.64
C VAL A 171 3.54 -12.37 18.45
N LEU A 172 3.16 -11.22 19.02
CA LEU A 172 4.08 -10.41 19.83
C LEU A 172 4.61 -11.17 21.06
N ARG A 173 3.75 -11.96 21.72
CA ARG A 173 4.12 -12.86 22.82
C ARG A 173 5.05 -13.97 22.36
N GLY A 174 4.73 -14.62 21.24
CA GLY A 174 5.54 -15.69 20.68
C GLY A 174 6.93 -15.23 20.23
N LEU A 175 7.06 -13.99 19.79
CA LEU A 175 8.33 -13.32 19.46
C LEU A 175 9.12 -12.82 20.68
N GLY A 176 8.59 -13.00 21.89
CA GLY A 176 9.21 -12.51 23.12
C GLY A 176 9.33 -10.98 23.17
N LEU A 177 8.43 -10.26 22.50
CA LEU A 177 8.37 -8.79 22.54
C LEU A 177 7.60 -8.29 23.77
N THR A 178 6.87 -9.17 24.46
CA THR A 178 6.05 -8.84 25.64
C THR A 178 5.87 -10.07 26.52
N SER A 179 5.38 -9.89 27.74
CA SER A 179 4.99 -10.99 28.63
C SER A 179 3.82 -11.79 28.06
N LEU A 180 3.77 -13.09 28.38
CA LEU A 180 2.69 -13.99 27.93
C LEU A 180 1.30 -13.58 28.40
N THR A 181 1.21 -12.74 29.44
CA THR A 181 -0.04 -12.21 29.99
C THR A 181 0.04 -10.70 30.16
N GLY A 182 -1.11 -10.07 30.39
CA GLY A 182 -1.21 -8.62 30.62
C GLY A 182 -1.28 -7.78 29.34
N PRO A 183 -1.26 -6.45 29.51
CA PRO A 183 -1.34 -5.50 28.41
C PRO A 183 -0.03 -5.43 27.61
N ILE A 184 -0.16 -5.01 26.35
CA ILE A 184 0.95 -4.74 25.44
C ILE A 184 1.07 -3.23 25.28
N ARG A 185 2.28 -2.70 25.48
CA ARG A 185 2.57 -1.28 25.46
C ARG A 185 3.11 -0.85 24.10
N PHE A 186 2.41 0.04 23.42
CA PHE A 186 2.93 0.69 22.21
C PHE A 186 3.45 2.08 22.57
N GLY A 187 4.71 2.35 22.25
CA GLY A 187 5.28 3.70 22.27
C GLY A 187 5.02 4.38 20.94
N LEU A 188 4.41 5.56 20.99
CA LEU A 188 3.91 6.28 19.83
C LEU A 188 4.42 7.72 19.85
N ARG A 189 4.70 8.29 18.69
CA ARG A 189 4.96 9.72 18.52
C ARG A 189 3.75 10.39 17.88
N LEU A 190 3.15 11.33 18.60
CA LEU A 190 1.99 12.10 18.13
C LEU A 190 2.40 13.09 17.02
N GLU A 191 1.42 13.66 16.32
CA GLU A 191 1.65 14.72 15.32
C GLU A 191 2.34 15.95 15.92
N SER A 192 2.11 16.24 17.21
CA SER A 192 2.80 17.31 17.94
C SER A 192 4.31 17.09 18.13
N GLY A 193 4.81 15.89 17.80
CA GLY A 193 6.17 15.45 18.12
C GLY A 193 6.32 14.87 19.52
N GLU A 194 5.30 14.98 20.38
CA GLU A 194 5.30 14.39 21.72
C GLU A 194 5.31 12.85 21.63
N GLU A 195 6.15 12.22 22.46
CA GLU A 195 6.11 10.78 22.64
C GLU A 195 5.13 10.41 23.77
N THR A 196 4.24 9.47 23.47
CA THR A 196 3.27 8.91 24.39
C THR A 196 3.32 7.39 24.33
N ALA A 197 2.61 6.73 25.24
CA ALA A 197 2.48 5.28 25.20
C ALA A 197 1.11 4.82 25.63
N VAL A 198 0.68 3.71 25.04
CA VAL A 198 -0.65 3.15 25.24
C VAL A 198 -0.55 1.67 25.60
N ASP A 199 -1.19 1.28 26.70
CA ASP A 199 -1.32 -0.11 27.12
C ASP A 199 -2.64 -0.67 26.59
N LEU A 200 -2.57 -1.77 25.82
CA LEU A 200 -3.70 -2.40 25.15
C LEU A 200 -3.85 -3.86 25.58
N LEU A 201 -5.08 -4.26 25.87
CA LEU A 201 -5.44 -5.66 26.08
C LEU A 201 -6.00 -6.25 24.78
N PRO A 202 -5.68 -7.52 24.44
CA PRO A 202 -6.29 -8.20 23.31
C PRO A 202 -7.76 -8.45 23.56
N GLY A 203 -8.58 -8.31 22.52
CA GLY A 203 -10.01 -8.52 22.61
C GLY A 203 -10.80 -7.78 21.54
N PRO A 204 -12.11 -8.06 21.44
CA PRO A 204 -12.98 -7.35 20.52
C PRO A 204 -13.11 -5.88 20.92
N ALA A 205 -13.04 -4.99 19.94
CA ALA A 205 -13.38 -3.58 20.11
C ALA A 205 -13.94 -3.02 18.81
N SER A 206 -14.84 -2.05 18.91
CA SER A 206 -15.25 -1.22 17.77
C SER A 206 -14.17 -0.18 17.51
N LEU A 207 -13.57 -0.21 16.33
CA LEU A 207 -12.56 0.74 15.93
C LEU A 207 -13.19 1.92 15.17
N VAL A 208 -12.66 3.11 15.41
CA VAL A 208 -12.93 4.31 14.62
C VAL A 208 -11.72 4.59 13.72
N GLN A 209 -11.98 4.84 12.45
CA GLN A 209 -10.96 5.12 11.44
C GLN A 209 -10.47 6.56 11.54
N ALA A 210 -9.17 6.79 11.32
CA ALA A 210 -8.55 8.12 11.28
C ALA A 210 -8.99 8.94 10.06
N VAL A 211 -9.48 8.26 9.02
CA VAL A 211 -10.01 8.84 7.80
C VAL A 211 -11.41 8.27 7.59
N ASP A 212 -12.42 9.10 7.86
CA ASP A 212 -13.83 8.69 7.86
C ASP A 212 -14.63 9.46 6.78
N ALA A 213 -15.51 8.76 6.05
CA ALA A 213 -16.35 9.34 5.00
C ALA A 213 -17.30 10.44 5.50
N ARG A 214 -17.70 10.38 6.78
CA ARG A 214 -18.58 11.37 7.41
C ARG A 214 -17.90 12.73 7.59
N GLU A 215 -16.57 12.77 7.50
CA GLU A 215 -15.78 13.99 7.69
C GLU A 215 -15.27 14.59 6.38
N GLY A 216 -15.59 13.99 5.23
CA GLY A 216 -15.21 14.54 3.93
C GLY A 216 -14.98 13.47 2.87
N TYR A 217 -14.37 13.90 1.76
CA TYR A 217 -14.02 13.03 0.65
C TYR A 217 -13.15 11.84 1.09
N LEU A 218 -13.40 10.67 0.51
CA LEU A 218 -12.51 9.52 0.60
C LEU A 218 -11.91 9.25 -0.79
N PRO A 219 -10.59 9.00 -0.87
CA PRO A 219 -9.99 8.43 -2.07
C PRO A 219 -10.76 7.21 -2.57
N ALA A 220 -10.89 7.08 -3.89
CA ALA A 220 -11.70 6.04 -4.53
C ALA A 220 -11.38 4.63 -3.99
N TRP A 221 -10.09 4.29 -3.85
CA TRP A 221 -9.65 2.99 -3.35
C TRP A 221 -10.06 2.66 -1.90
N MET A 222 -10.45 3.67 -1.10
CA MET A 222 -10.95 3.49 0.28
C MET A 222 -12.48 3.37 0.36
N THR A 223 -13.18 3.54 -0.77
CA THR A 223 -14.64 3.46 -0.82
C THR A 223 -15.11 2.07 -1.26
N ARG A 224 -16.36 1.72 -0.92
CA ARG A 224 -17.01 0.46 -1.33
C ARG A 224 -16.15 -0.78 -1.06
N SER A 225 -15.52 -0.81 0.12
CA SER A 225 -14.68 -1.94 0.56
C SER A 225 -15.50 -3.21 0.82
N ASP A 226 -16.82 -3.10 0.84
CA ASP A 226 -17.79 -4.19 0.95
C ASP A 226 -18.13 -4.86 -0.39
N GLU A 227 -17.72 -4.26 -1.52
CA GLU A 227 -17.85 -4.85 -2.86
C GLU A 227 -16.53 -5.52 -3.28
N ASN A 228 -16.60 -6.66 -3.97
CA ASN A 228 -15.39 -7.31 -4.52
C ASN A 228 -14.85 -6.55 -5.75
N TYR A 229 -15.74 -5.93 -6.53
CA TYR A 229 -15.38 -5.09 -7.68
C TYR A 229 -16.47 -4.09 -8.02
N TRP A 230 -16.07 -2.94 -8.54
CA TRP A 230 -16.98 -1.88 -8.97
C TRP A 230 -16.34 -0.96 -10.00
N SER A 231 -17.16 -0.12 -10.64
CA SER A 231 -16.72 0.84 -11.65
C SER A 231 -17.49 2.15 -11.56
N GLU A 232 -16.85 3.22 -12.01
CA GLU A 232 -17.42 4.57 -12.08
C GLU A 232 -16.80 5.35 -13.24
N TYR A 233 -17.57 6.25 -13.85
CA TYR A 233 -17.06 7.22 -14.81
C TYR A 233 -16.95 8.59 -14.13
N TRP A 234 -15.79 9.23 -14.24
CA TRP A 234 -15.50 10.56 -13.69
C TRP A 234 -15.47 11.59 -14.83
N PRO A 235 -16.55 12.39 -15.01
CA PRO A 235 -16.67 13.28 -16.16
C PRO A 235 -15.60 14.36 -16.25
N HIS A 236 -15.15 14.88 -15.10
CA HIS A 236 -14.16 15.95 -15.03
C HIS A 236 -12.77 15.52 -15.53
N ALA A 237 -12.44 14.24 -15.40
CA ALA A 237 -11.18 13.66 -15.86
C ALA A 237 -11.37 12.71 -17.06
N LYS A 238 -12.58 12.63 -17.62
CA LYS A 238 -12.97 11.67 -18.68
C LYS A 238 -12.45 10.26 -18.44
N THR A 239 -12.49 9.84 -17.18
CA THR A 239 -11.85 8.61 -16.71
C THR A 239 -12.90 7.55 -16.38
N LEU A 240 -12.76 6.37 -16.96
CA LEU A 240 -13.44 5.17 -16.49
C LEU A 240 -12.54 4.47 -15.48
N TYR A 241 -12.95 4.49 -14.21
CA TYR A 241 -12.26 3.84 -13.12
C TYR A 241 -12.90 2.49 -12.81
N VAL A 242 -12.08 1.44 -12.74
CA VAL A 242 -12.48 0.07 -12.40
C VAL A 242 -11.63 -0.37 -11.22
N ARG A 243 -12.29 -0.82 -10.16
CA ARG A 243 -11.65 -1.28 -8.93
C ARG A 243 -11.87 -2.77 -8.75
N TRP A 244 -10.77 -3.48 -8.51
CA TRP A 244 -10.78 -4.89 -8.10
C TRP A 244 -10.33 -4.99 -6.64
N ASN A 245 -11.25 -4.92 -5.67
CA ASN A 245 -10.90 -5.14 -4.27
C ASN A 245 -10.49 -6.60 -4.00
N SER A 246 -11.15 -7.54 -4.68
CA SER A 246 -10.88 -8.98 -4.61
C SER A 246 -11.34 -9.63 -5.91
N LEU A 247 -10.67 -10.70 -6.35
CA LEU A 247 -11.10 -11.47 -7.52
C LEU A 247 -12.06 -12.59 -7.12
N GLN A 248 -13.11 -12.22 -6.38
CA GLN A 248 -14.20 -13.13 -6.02
C GLN A 248 -15.50 -12.66 -6.66
N PRO A 249 -16.33 -13.57 -7.22
CA PRO A 249 -17.60 -13.18 -7.81
C PRO A 249 -18.56 -12.59 -6.76
N MET A 250 -19.37 -11.62 -7.16
CA MET A 250 -20.46 -11.10 -6.33
C MET A 250 -21.79 -11.68 -6.80
N ALA A 251 -22.59 -12.21 -5.87
CA ALA A 251 -23.92 -12.72 -6.20
C ALA A 251 -24.87 -11.59 -6.67
N SER A 252 -24.72 -10.38 -6.10
CA SER A 252 -25.54 -9.20 -6.43
C SER A 252 -25.26 -8.66 -7.84
N ARG A 253 -24.05 -8.85 -8.35
CA ARG A 253 -23.62 -8.36 -9.65
C ARG A 253 -22.53 -9.28 -10.21
N PRO A 254 -22.91 -10.39 -10.88
CA PRO A 254 -21.95 -11.33 -11.43
C PRO A 254 -20.99 -10.70 -12.45
N PRO A 255 -19.83 -11.32 -12.73
CA PRO A 255 -18.80 -10.74 -13.60
C PRO A 255 -19.30 -10.30 -14.98
N ASP A 256 -20.16 -11.08 -15.65
CA ASP A 256 -20.71 -10.74 -16.96
C ASP A 256 -21.60 -9.49 -16.91
N GLN A 257 -22.44 -9.38 -15.87
CA GLN A 257 -23.29 -8.21 -15.67
C GLN A 257 -22.45 -6.97 -15.34
N PHE A 258 -21.43 -7.14 -14.49
CA PHE A 258 -20.50 -6.07 -14.17
C PHE A 258 -19.76 -5.56 -15.42
N ALA A 259 -19.29 -6.46 -16.28
CA ALA A 259 -18.66 -6.11 -17.53
C ALA A 259 -19.62 -5.34 -18.45
N ALA A 260 -20.85 -5.84 -18.64
CA ALA A 260 -21.86 -5.20 -19.46
C ALA A 260 -22.20 -3.78 -18.95
N ASP A 261 -22.41 -3.61 -17.65
CA ASP A 261 -22.71 -2.31 -17.06
C ASP A 261 -21.53 -1.34 -17.18
N THR A 262 -20.31 -1.82 -16.98
CA THR A 262 -19.09 -1.01 -17.10
C THR A 262 -18.88 -0.56 -18.54
N MET A 263 -19.14 -1.43 -19.52
CA MET A 263 -19.10 -1.02 -20.93
C MET A 263 -20.23 -0.07 -21.29
N ALA A 264 -21.42 -0.19 -20.68
CA ALA A 264 -22.47 0.80 -20.84
C ALA A 264 -22.06 2.19 -20.30
N LEU A 265 -21.23 2.25 -19.24
CA LEU A 265 -20.61 3.51 -18.80
C LEU A 265 -19.62 4.04 -19.85
N LEU A 266 -18.80 3.17 -20.42
CA LEU A 266 -17.81 3.53 -21.43
C LEU A 266 -18.49 4.06 -22.70
N ASP A 267 -19.45 3.32 -23.25
CA ASP A 267 -20.05 3.57 -24.57
C ASP A 267 -20.89 4.87 -24.61
N ARG A 268 -21.43 5.30 -23.46
CA ARG A 268 -22.28 6.51 -23.37
C ARG A 268 -21.52 7.79 -23.01
N ASN A 269 -20.21 7.71 -22.78
CA ASN A 269 -19.39 8.83 -22.32
C ASN A 269 -18.15 9.02 -23.19
N SER A 270 -17.57 10.22 -23.17
CA SER A 270 -16.27 10.49 -23.77
C SER A 270 -15.18 10.04 -22.80
N VAL A 271 -14.60 8.86 -23.02
CA VAL A 271 -13.53 8.31 -22.18
C VAL A 271 -12.17 8.57 -22.84
N GLU A 272 -11.27 9.23 -22.11
CA GLU A 272 -9.86 9.44 -22.48
C GLU A 272 -8.92 8.64 -21.57
N THR A 273 -9.41 8.09 -20.47
CA THR A 273 -8.57 7.29 -19.57
C THR A 273 -9.33 6.11 -19.01
N VAL A 274 -8.72 4.93 -19.05
CA VAL A 274 -9.21 3.73 -18.33
C VAL A 274 -8.20 3.40 -17.24
N VAL A 275 -8.68 3.26 -16.01
CA VAL A 275 -7.87 2.86 -14.85
C VAL A 275 -8.37 1.51 -14.33
N LEU A 276 -7.47 0.56 -14.18
CA LEU A 276 -7.70 -0.77 -13.61
C LEU A 276 -6.91 -0.88 -12.30
N ASP A 277 -7.59 -0.70 -11.16
CA ASP A 277 -6.94 -0.59 -9.85
C ASP A 277 -6.92 -1.93 -9.09
N PHE A 278 -5.72 -2.49 -8.94
CA PHE A 278 -5.41 -3.73 -8.22
C PHE A 278 -4.71 -3.51 -6.86
N ARG A 279 -4.60 -2.27 -6.37
CA ARG A 279 -3.99 -1.99 -5.05
C ARG A 279 -4.72 -2.76 -3.96
N GLY A 280 -4.02 -3.44 -3.05
CA GLY A 280 -4.61 -4.26 -2.00
C GLY A 280 -5.36 -5.52 -2.46
N ASN A 281 -5.31 -5.88 -3.75
CA ASN A 281 -5.98 -7.08 -4.27
C ASN A 281 -5.13 -8.33 -4.05
N LEU A 282 -5.54 -9.15 -3.07
CA LEU A 282 -4.84 -10.39 -2.70
C LEU A 282 -5.12 -11.59 -3.62
N GLY A 283 -5.82 -11.38 -4.74
CA GLY A 283 -6.17 -12.39 -5.72
C GLY A 283 -7.55 -13.00 -5.51
N GLY A 284 -7.69 -14.27 -5.89
CA GLY A 284 -8.97 -14.97 -5.96
C GLY A 284 -9.00 -15.86 -7.21
N ASN A 285 -10.10 -15.77 -7.96
CA ASN A 285 -10.27 -16.45 -9.24
C ASN A 285 -10.11 -15.45 -10.39
N SER A 286 -9.08 -15.63 -11.21
CA SER A 286 -8.79 -14.73 -12.32
C SER A 286 -9.94 -14.61 -13.33
N TYR A 287 -10.75 -15.65 -13.55
CA TYR A 287 -11.88 -15.65 -14.50
C TYR A 287 -12.91 -14.55 -14.20
N VAL A 288 -12.90 -13.98 -12.99
CA VAL A 288 -13.70 -12.80 -12.64
C VAL A 288 -13.38 -11.58 -13.52
N MET A 289 -12.13 -11.43 -13.99
CA MET A 289 -11.73 -10.31 -14.86
C MET A 289 -12.09 -10.52 -16.32
N MET A 290 -12.18 -11.79 -16.75
CA MET A 290 -12.23 -12.18 -18.16
C MET A 290 -13.37 -11.51 -18.94
N PRO A 291 -14.64 -11.46 -18.44
CA PRO A 291 -15.73 -10.82 -19.19
C PRO A 291 -15.47 -9.33 -19.46
N LEU A 292 -14.89 -8.61 -18.50
CA LEU A 292 -14.57 -7.19 -18.68
C LEU A 292 -13.47 -7.01 -19.73
N TYR A 293 -12.42 -7.81 -19.68
CA TYR A 293 -11.30 -7.70 -20.63
C TYR A 293 -11.72 -8.06 -22.05
N LEU A 294 -12.54 -9.11 -22.23
CA LEU A 294 -13.12 -9.44 -23.53
C LEU A 294 -13.95 -8.27 -24.08
N ALA A 295 -14.81 -7.68 -23.26
CA ALA A 295 -15.70 -6.61 -23.69
C ALA A 295 -14.95 -5.28 -23.95
N LEU A 296 -13.92 -4.97 -23.15
CA LEU A 296 -13.04 -3.82 -23.38
C LEU A 296 -12.19 -4.00 -24.63
N GLY A 297 -11.67 -5.22 -24.86
CA GLY A 297 -10.91 -5.54 -26.07
C GLY A 297 -11.68 -5.25 -27.35
N GLN A 298 -13.00 -5.49 -27.38
CA GLN A 298 -13.85 -5.14 -28.53
C GLN A 298 -13.92 -3.64 -28.83
N ARG A 299 -13.61 -2.77 -27.86
CA ARG A 299 -13.67 -1.31 -27.97
C ARG A 299 -12.30 -0.65 -28.08
N ILE A 300 -11.25 -1.36 -27.70
CA ILE A 300 -9.93 -0.76 -27.47
C ILE A 300 -9.32 -0.16 -28.74
N THR A 301 -9.55 -0.74 -29.91
CA THR A 301 -9.09 -0.19 -31.20
C THR A 301 -9.67 1.19 -31.47
N ALA A 302 -10.98 1.36 -31.23
CA ALA A 302 -11.66 2.64 -31.42
C ALA A 302 -11.21 3.67 -30.38
N LEU A 303 -11.00 3.24 -29.13
CA LEU A 303 -10.49 4.10 -28.06
C LEU A 303 -9.06 4.60 -28.38
N LYS A 304 -8.17 3.69 -28.81
CA LYS A 304 -6.79 4.02 -29.18
C LYS A 304 -6.67 4.85 -30.45
N ALA A 305 -7.73 5.01 -31.24
CA ALA A 305 -7.77 5.98 -32.33
C ALA A 305 -7.76 7.43 -31.82
N ASN A 306 -8.14 7.67 -30.56
CA ASN A 306 -7.93 8.94 -29.89
C ASN A 306 -6.49 9.04 -29.36
N PRO A 307 -5.66 9.99 -29.84
CA PRO A 307 -4.27 10.12 -29.39
C PRO A 307 -4.13 10.52 -27.90
N GLU A 308 -5.20 11.02 -27.28
CA GLU A 308 -5.24 11.34 -25.84
C GLU A 308 -5.64 10.13 -24.98
N PHE A 309 -6.09 9.03 -25.58
CA PHE A 309 -6.53 7.86 -24.81
C PHE A 309 -5.37 7.17 -24.10
N ARG A 310 -5.56 6.84 -22.81
CA ARG A 310 -4.58 6.14 -21.96
C ARG A 310 -5.23 5.00 -21.17
N THR A 311 -4.45 3.97 -20.90
CA THR A 311 -4.79 2.83 -20.03
C THR A 311 -3.77 2.74 -18.91
N TYR A 312 -4.23 2.65 -17.66
CA TYR A 312 -3.38 2.51 -16.48
C TYR A 312 -3.78 1.30 -15.66
N GLY A 313 -2.78 0.57 -15.14
CA GLY A 313 -2.95 -0.43 -14.09
C GLY A 313 -2.36 0.10 -12.78
N LEU A 314 -3.05 -0.04 -11.65
CA LEU A 314 -2.53 0.42 -10.35
C LEU A 314 -2.16 -0.75 -9.46
N SER A 315 -0.96 -0.71 -8.85
CA SER A 315 -0.47 -1.76 -7.96
C SER A 315 0.07 -1.21 -6.64
N ASP A 316 0.10 -2.09 -5.62
CA ASP A 316 0.88 -1.90 -4.40
C ASP A 316 1.36 -3.23 -3.81
N GLY A 317 1.99 -3.20 -2.63
CA GLY A 317 2.45 -4.40 -1.93
C GLY A 317 1.35 -5.41 -1.57
N GLY A 318 0.07 -5.03 -1.70
CA GLY A 318 -1.08 -5.92 -1.55
C GLY A 318 -1.60 -6.50 -2.86
N THR A 319 -1.08 -6.09 -4.02
CA THR A 319 -1.35 -6.71 -5.33
C THR A 319 -0.61 -8.05 -5.41
N TYR A 320 -1.34 -9.15 -5.24
CA TYR A 320 -0.80 -10.48 -4.99
C TYR A 320 -1.61 -11.58 -5.69
N SER A 321 -1.01 -12.75 -5.94
CA SER A 321 -1.67 -13.92 -6.56
C SER A 321 -2.38 -13.54 -7.87
N SER A 322 -3.66 -13.90 -8.09
CA SER A 322 -4.39 -13.49 -9.30
C SER A 322 -4.51 -11.97 -9.50
N GLY A 323 -4.31 -11.15 -8.44
CA GLY A 323 -4.19 -9.70 -8.57
C GLY A 323 -2.91 -9.28 -9.30
N LEU A 324 -1.79 -9.98 -9.05
CA LEU A 324 -0.56 -9.85 -9.84
C LEU A 324 -0.82 -10.25 -11.29
N PHE A 325 -1.53 -11.35 -11.55
CA PHE A 325 -1.88 -11.75 -12.93
C PHE A 325 -2.66 -10.68 -13.69
N GLY A 326 -3.49 -9.90 -12.97
CA GLY A 326 -4.14 -8.71 -13.53
C GLY A 326 -3.14 -7.68 -14.05
N ILE A 327 -2.09 -7.39 -13.28
CA ILE A 327 -1.00 -6.47 -13.68
C ILE A 327 -0.17 -7.06 -14.82
N GLU A 328 0.25 -8.33 -14.71
CA GLU A 328 1.08 -8.98 -15.73
C GLU A 328 0.38 -9.02 -17.08
N PHE A 329 -0.92 -9.35 -17.11
CA PHE A 329 -1.75 -9.28 -18.30
C PHE A 329 -1.72 -7.89 -18.95
N LEU A 330 -1.82 -6.82 -18.17
CA LEU A 330 -1.80 -5.44 -18.67
C LEU A 330 -0.44 -5.02 -19.23
N VAL A 331 0.62 -5.77 -18.95
CA VAL A 331 1.95 -5.50 -19.48
C VAL A 331 2.17 -6.27 -20.77
N VAL A 332 1.94 -7.58 -20.74
CA VAL A 332 2.28 -8.46 -21.86
C VAL A 332 1.18 -8.57 -22.92
N GLY A 333 -0.08 -8.27 -22.58
CA GLY A 333 -1.23 -8.47 -23.44
C GLY A 333 -1.48 -9.94 -23.82
N SER A 334 -0.79 -10.89 -23.19
CA SER A 334 -0.94 -12.31 -23.43
C SER A 334 -1.94 -12.91 -22.44
N PRO A 335 -2.77 -13.86 -22.88
CA PRO A 335 -3.73 -14.51 -21.98
C PRO A 335 -3.02 -15.27 -20.86
N LEU A 336 -3.67 -15.29 -19.70
CA LEU A 336 -3.38 -16.27 -18.66
C LEU A 336 -3.40 -17.69 -19.25
N PRO A 337 -2.47 -18.59 -18.89
CA PRO A 337 -2.47 -19.97 -19.41
C PRO A 337 -3.83 -20.67 -19.27
N GLU A 338 -4.54 -20.38 -18.19
CA GLU A 338 -5.89 -20.88 -17.88
C GLU A 338 -7.00 -20.26 -18.73
N TRP A 339 -6.83 -19.07 -19.30
CA TRP A 339 -7.86 -18.45 -20.17
C TRP A 339 -7.81 -18.95 -21.61
N GLY A 340 -6.79 -19.73 -21.98
CA GLY A 340 -6.62 -20.21 -23.34
C GLY A 340 -6.33 -19.09 -24.34
N THR A 341 -6.87 -19.17 -25.56
CA THR A 341 -6.65 -18.15 -26.59
C THR A 341 -7.68 -17.03 -26.50
N LEU A 342 -7.23 -15.78 -26.41
CA LEU A 342 -8.10 -14.60 -26.44
C LEU A 342 -8.11 -13.94 -27.83
N PRO A 343 -9.16 -13.17 -28.17
CA PRO A 343 -9.16 -12.32 -29.35
C PRO A 343 -7.93 -11.38 -29.36
N PRO A 344 -7.29 -11.13 -30.52
CA PRO A 344 -6.09 -10.29 -30.61
C PRO A 344 -6.27 -8.89 -30.01
N ASP A 345 -7.48 -8.34 -30.11
CA ASP A 345 -7.74 -6.99 -29.61
C ASP A 345 -7.60 -6.89 -28.08
N VAL A 346 -7.84 -7.98 -27.35
CA VAL A 346 -7.72 -8.03 -25.89
C VAL A 346 -6.27 -7.78 -25.45
N ALA A 347 -5.29 -8.19 -26.26
CA ALA A 347 -3.88 -7.89 -26.03
C ALA A 347 -3.58 -6.39 -26.10
N MET A 348 -4.40 -5.60 -26.81
CA MET A 348 -4.20 -4.17 -26.95
C MET A 348 -4.67 -3.38 -25.73
N ILE A 349 -5.18 -4.01 -24.67
CA ILE A 349 -5.56 -3.33 -23.41
C ILE A 349 -4.33 -2.85 -22.61
N GLN A 350 -3.12 -3.19 -23.07
CA GLN A 350 -1.84 -2.82 -22.46
C GLN A 350 -1.84 -1.46 -21.78
N ALA A 351 -1.33 -1.40 -20.56
CA ALA A 351 -1.41 -0.24 -19.69
C ALA A 351 -0.05 0.17 -19.14
N THR A 352 0.08 1.46 -18.81
CA THR A 352 1.18 1.94 -17.96
C THR A 352 0.86 1.59 -16.52
N ILE A 353 1.78 0.92 -15.83
CA ILE A 353 1.58 0.52 -14.43
C ILE A 353 2.07 1.63 -13.49
N ALA A 354 1.25 2.03 -12.53
CA ALA A 354 1.55 3.10 -11.59
C ALA A 354 1.29 2.67 -10.13
N GLY A 355 2.06 3.23 -9.20
CA GLY A 355 1.92 2.96 -7.76
C GLY A 355 3.17 2.34 -7.15
N GLU A 356 3.00 1.37 -6.27
CA GLU A 356 4.10 0.69 -5.58
C GLU A 356 4.34 -0.71 -6.19
N PRO A 357 5.55 -1.28 -6.02
CA PRO A 357 5.83 -2.65 -6.44
C PRO A 357 4.84 -3.68 -5.88
N THR A 358 4.55 -4.71 -6.67
CA THR A 358 3.59 -5.74 -6.30
C THR A 358 4.05 -6.54 -5.09
N GLY A 359 3.09 -7.04 -4.31
CA GLY A 359 3.38 -8.04 -3.30
C GLY A 359 3.76 -9.39 -3.91
N GLY A 360 3.13 -9.76 -5.04
CA GLY A 360 3.44 -11.01 -5.71
C GLY A 360 4.76 -10.94 -6.46
N LYS A 361 5.55 -12.03 -6.41
CA LYS A 361 6.71 -12.22 -7.28
C LYS A 361 6.27 -12.83 -8.62
N PRO A 362 6.68 -12.33 -9.79
CA PRO A 362 6.28 -12.88 -11.09
C PRO A 362 6.48 -14.40 -11.23
N ALA A 363 7.70 -14.89 -10.98
CA ALA A 363 7.99 -16.32 -10.94
C ALA A 363 7.89 -16.85 -9.49
N HIS A 364 6.85 -17.63 -9.21
CA HIS A 364 6.49 -18.00 -7.83
C HIS A 364 5.80 -19.35 -7.71
N PHE A 365 5.77 -19.88 -6.49
CA PHE A 365 4.85 -20.95 -6.13
C PHE A 365 3.51 -20.33 -5.72
N GLY A 366 2.43 -20.89 -6.25
CA GLY A 366 1.07 -20.43 -5.99
C GLY A 366 0.07 -21.57 -6.19
N GLU A 367 -1.19 -21.23 -6.48
CA GLU A 367 -2.34 -22.13 -6.39
C GLU A 367 -2.43 -22.83 -5.04
N THR A 368 -3.37 -22.40 -4.20
CA THR A 368 -3.39 -22.83 -2.81
C THR A 368 -4.37 -23.96 -2.58
N LYS A 369 -3.96 -24.97 -1.82
CA LYS A 369 -4.89 -25.88 -1.12
C LYS A 369 -4.82 -25.65 0.38
N SER A 370 -5.98 -25.72 1.03
CA SER A 370 -6.06 -25.61 2.49
C SER A 370 -5.77 -26.95 3.18
N PHE A 371 -5.25 -26.85 4.40
CA PHE A 371 -5.18 -27.96 5.35
C PHE A 371 -5.62 -27.48 6.74
N THR A 372 -5.77 -28.44 7.65
CA THR A 372 -6.04 -28.17 9.06
C THR A 372 -5.04 -28.97 9.88
N LEU A 373 -4.30 -28.27 10.76
CA LEU A 373 -3.33 -28.92 11.64
C LEU A 373 -4.03 -29.97 12.52
N PRO A 374 -3.49 -31.20 12.63
CA PRO A 374 -4.19 -32.34 13.22
C PRO A 374 -4.45 -32.19 14.73
N GLY A 375 -3.55 -31.53 15.46
CA GLY A 375 -3.65 -31.28 16.90
C GLY A 375 -4.48 -30.05 17.23
N SER A 376 -4.00 -28.86 16.85
CA SER A 376 -4.65 -27.57 17.21
C SER A 376 -5.88 -27.21 16.41
N LYS A 377 -6.06 -27.81 15.23
CA LYS A 377 -7.07 -27.41 14.24
C LYS A 377 -6.87 -26.01 13.65
N ILE A 378 -5.69 -25.41 13.81
CA ILE A 378 -5.36 -24.18 13.10
C ILE A 378 -5.36 -24.46 11.59
N MET A 379 -6.06 -23.61 10.84
CA MET A 379 -6.10 -23.69 9.39
C MET A 379 -4.80 -23.18 8.79
N GLY A 380 -4.40 -23.78 7.67
CA GLY A 380 -3.29 -23.31 6.87
C GLY A 380 -3.52 -23.58 5.39
N GLN A 381 -2.54 -23.21 4.59
CA GLN A 381 -2.52 -23.46 3.16
C GLN A 381 -1.10 -23.71 2.65
N TYR A 382 -1.00 -24.32 1.47
CA TYR A 382 0.25 -24.56 0.77
C TYR A 382 0.06 -24.38 -0.74
N SER A 383 1.12 -23.94 -1.40
CA SER A 383 1.21 -23.89 -2.86
C SER A 383 1.20 -25.28 -3.48
N THR A 384 0.58 -25.39 -4.65
CA THR A 384 0.46 -26.66 -5.40
C THR A 384 1.02 -26.57 -6.82
N THR A 385 1.29 -25.36 -7.30
CA THR A 385 1.75 -25.11 -8.66
C THR A 385 2.92 -24.13 -8.66
N TYR A 386 3.90 -24.36 -9.52
CA TYR A 386 4.90 -23.33 -9.86
C TYR A 386 4.45 -22.56 -11.09
N TRP A 387 4.32 -21.25 -10.94
CA TRP A 387 4.03 -20.31 -12.03
C TRP A 387 5.34 -19.76 -12.60
N PRO A 388 5.72 -20.12 -13.83
CA PRO A 388 6.94 -19.62 -14.44
C PRO A 388 6.79 -18.15 -14.84
N LEU A 389 7.93 -17.48 -14.98
CA LEU A 389 8.01 -16.11 -15.48
C LEU A 389 7.32 -15.98 -16.84
N TRP A 390 6.52 -14.94 -17.00
CA TRP A 390 5.87 -14.63 -18.28
C TRP A 390 6.85 -13.99 -19.25
N PRO A 391 6.83 -14.39 -20.54
CA PRO A 391 7.67 -13.75 -21.56
C PRO A 391 7.45 -12.23 -21.60
N GLY A 392 8.54 -11.47 -21.48
CA GLY A 392 8.50 -10.00 -21.46
C GLY A 392 8.45 -9.38 -20.07
N ILE A 393 8.24 -10.18 -19.01
CA ILE A 393 8.36 -9.70 -17.63
C ILE A 393 9.78 -10.00 -17.12
N PRO A 394 10.50 -9.01 -16.55
CA PRO A 394 11.82 -9.25 -15.96
C PRO A 394 11.76 -10.19 -14.74
N ASP A 395 12.74 -11.08 -14.61
CA ASP A 395 12.90 -11.91 -13.40
C ASP A 395 13.42 -11.04 -12.24
N ARG A 396 12.50 -10.58 -11.41
CA ARG A 396 12.75 -9.76 -10.23
C ARG A 396 11.90 -10.26 -9.06
N ASP A 397 12.15 -9.73 -7.88
CA ASP A 397 11.45 -10.06 -6.64
C ASP A 397 10.00 -9.53 -6.59
N ALA A 398 9.67 -8.54 -7.41
CA ALA A 398 8.32 -8.00 -7.62
C ALA A 398 8.19 -7.48 -9.06
N TYR A 399 6.96 -7.19 -9.49
CA TYR A 399 6.77 -6.30 -10.62
C TYR A 399 6.93 -4.85 -10.16
N TYR A 400 7.81 -4.09 -10.83
CA TYR A 400 8.09 -2.69 -10.52
C TYR A 400 7.31 -1.79 -11.50
N PRO A 401 6.48 -0.85 -11.01
CA PRO A 401 5.67 0.03 -11.85
C PRO A 401 6.51 0.90 -12.79
N ASP A 402 5.97 1.18 -13.98
CA ASP A 402 6.54 2.15 -14.93
C ASP A 402 6.56 3.56 -14.31
N LEU A 403 5.52 3.89 -13.51
CA LEU A 403 5.36 5.14 -12.80
C LEU A 403 5.34 4.89 -11.28
N PRO A 404 6.51 4.80 -10.63
CA PRO A 404 6.61 4.47 -9.21
C PRO A 404 6.15 5.64 -8.33
N VAL A 405 5.00 5.48 -7.67
CA VAL A 405 4.41 6.49 -6.78
C VAL A 405 4.09 5.83 -5.44
N GLU A 406 4.81 6.23 -4.40
CA GLU A 406 4.62 5.72 -3.05
C GLU A 406 3.54 6.51 -2.29
N LEU A 407 2.83 5.83 -1.40
CA LEU A 407 1.88 6.44 -0.49
C LEU A 407 2.57 6.84 0.83
N ARG A 408 2.55 8.14 1.16
CA ARG A 408 3.03 8.65 2.46
C ARG A 408 1.88 8.80 3.45
N SER A 409 2.19 8.84 4.73
CA SER A 409 1.21 9.09 5.80
C SER A 409 0.46 10.41 5.57
N THR A 410 1.18 11.45 5.12
CA THR A 410 0.60 12.77 4.81
C THR A 410 -0.36 12.74 3.62
N ASP A 411 -0.17 11.85 2.65
CA ASP A 411 -1.15 11.67 1.57
C ASP A 411 -2.43 11.03 2.08
N PHE A 412 -2.27 9.93 2.81
CA PHE A 412 -3.38 9.16 3.36
C PHE A 412 -4.25 10.01 4.30
N PHE A 413 -3.63 10.71 5.26
CA PHE A 413 -4.36 11.52 6.24
C PHE A 413 -4.89 12.83 5.67
N ALA A 414 -4.30 13.36 4.60
CA ALA A 414 -4.85 14.48 3.82
C ALA A 414 -5.95 14.05 2.82
N ARG A 415 -6.29 12.75 2.76
CA ARG A 415 -7.27 12.19 1.80
C ARG A 415 -6.85 12.42 0.34
N HIS A 416 -5.55 12.44 0.08
CA HIS A 416 -4.96 12.57 -1.24
C HIS A 416 -4.49 11.22 -1.76
N ASP A 417 -4.85 10.89 -3.00
CA ASP A 417 -4.32 9.72 -3.70
C ASP A 417 -3.26 10.16 -4.71
N PRO A 418 -1.96 10.01 -4.38
CA PRO A 418 -0.89 10.49 -5.25
C PRO A 418 -0.79 9.66 -6.53
N VAL A 419 -1.21 8.40 -6.51
CA VAL A 419 -1.20 7.52 -7.69
C VAL A 419 -2.28 7.97 -8.68
N LEU A 420 -3.51 8.18 -8.20
CA LEU A 420 -4.60 8.70 -9.04
C LEU A 420 -4.31 10.10 -9.56
N ALA A 421 -3.67 10.96 -8.76
CA ALA A 421 -3.24 12.28 -9.21
C ALA A 421 -2.23 12.19 -10.37
N ALA A 422 -1.25 11.26 -10.27
CA ALA A 422 -0.26 11.08 -11.32
C ALA A 422 -0.88 10.55 -12.63
N VAL A 423 -1.78 9.56 -12.55
CA VAL A 423 -2.38 8.98 -13.77
C VAL A 423 -3.47 9.85 -14.38
N THR A 424 -4.26 10.59 -13.60
CA THR A 424 -5.25 11.54 -14.16
C THR A 424 -4.59 12.81 -14.70
N GLY A 425 -3.39 13.15 -14.20
CA GLY A 425 -2.53 14.18 -14.78
C GLY A 425 -1.68 13.69 -15.98
N HIS A 426 -1.86 12.45 -16.44
CA HIS A 426 -1.09 11.83 -17.52
C HIS A 426 0.43 11.94 -17.37
N ALA A 427 0.94 11.80 -16.14
CA ALA A 427 2.37 11.83 -15.90
C ALA A 427 3.08 10.71 -16.67
N SER A 428 4.08 11.08 -17.47
CA SER A 428 4.85 10.13 -18.30
C SER A 428 6.04 9.50 -17.57
N ALA A 429 6.52 10.15 -16.50
CA ALA A 429 7.59 9.67 -15.65
C ALA A 429 7.60 10.46 -14.33
N ILE A 430 8.22 9.88 -13.31
CA ILE A 430 8.54 10.61 -12.07
C ILE A 430 9.78 11.45 -12.29
N PRO A 431 9.77 12.75 -11.94
CA PRO A 431 10.95 13.59 -12.06
C PRO A 431 12.15 13.02 -11.29
N ALA A 432 13.34 13.14 -11.91
CA ALA A 432 14.59 12.70 -11.28
C ALA A 432 14.79 13.40 -9.93
N SER A 433 15.31 12.66 -8.95
CA SER A 433 15.64 13.22 -7.65
C SER A 433 16.62 14.38 -7.79
N PRO A 434 16.42 15.50 -7.06
CA PRO A 434 17.41 16.56 -7.05
C PRO A 434 18.72 16.05 -6.44
N SER A 435 19.84 16.66 -6.83
CA SER A 435 21.17 16.24 -6.40
C SER A 435 22.10 17.42 -6.14
N GLY A 436 23.19 17.15 -5.42
CA GLY A 436 24.17 18.14 -5.00
C GLY A 436 23.88 18.71 -3.60
N PRO A 437 24.75 19.62 -3.10
CA PRO A 437 24.63 20.22 -1.77
C PRO A 437 23.35 21.05 -1.54
N ALA A 438 22.70 21.52 -2.60
CA ALA A 438 21.42 22.22 -2.53
C ALA A 438 20.32 21.41 -3.25
N LEU A 439 19.32 20.96 -2.51
CA LEU A 439 18.20 20.18 -3.02
C LEU A 439 17.02 21.09 -3.34
N VAL A 440 16.71 21.24 -4.63
CA VAL A 440 15.59 22.07 -5.10
C VAL A 440 14.32 21.23 -5.23
N MET A 441 13.24 21.70 -4.63
CA MET A 441 11.93 21.05 -4.60
C MET A 441 10.82 22.01 -5.02
N ASN A 442 9.67 21.46 -5.42
CA ASN A 442 8.44 22.23 -5.65
C ASN A 442 8.09 23.05 -4.40
N GLY A 443 7.88 24.36 -4.53
CA GLY A 443 7.68 25.25 -3.38
C GLY A 443 6.42 24.95 -2.57
N ALA A 444 5.41 24.32 -3.18
CA ALA A 444 4.18 23.95 -2.49
C ALA A 444 4.27 22.53 -1.93
N SER A 445 4.48 21.49 -2.74
CA SER A 445 4.46 20.11 -2.22
C SER A 445 5.73 19.71 -1.46
N LEU A 446 6.88 20.36 -1.75
CA LEU A 446 8.22 19.92 -1.35
C LEU A 446 8.54 18.48 -1.75
N ARG A 447 7.93 18.05 -2.86
CA ARG A 447 8.07 16.71 -3.42
C ARG A 447 8.63 16.81 -4.82
N ARG A 448 9.51 15.88 -5.16
CA ARG A 448 10.03 15.76 -6.54
C ARG A 448 8.94 15.25 -7.48
N GLU A 449 8.03 14.42 -6.97
CA GLU A 449 6.99 13.74 -7.74
C GLU A 449 6.01 14.74 -8.37
N THR A 450 5.83 15.91 -7.73
CA THR A 450 5.02 17.00 -8.27
C THR A 450 5.70 17.74 -9.42
N GLY A 451 7.03 17.63 -9.56
CA GLY A 451 7.78 18.39 -10.58
C GLY A 451 7.90 19.88 -10.27
N ILE A 452 8.73 20.58 -11.06
CA ILE A 452 8.99 22.01 -10.92
C ILE A 452 8.84 22.65 -12.31
N ALA A 453 7.75 23.39 -12.51
CA ALA A 453 7.49 24.07 -13.77
C ALA A 453 8.24 25.42 -13.90
N PRO A 454 8.56 25.88 -15.12
CA PRO A 454 9.05 27.24 -15.35
C PRO A 454 8.08 28.29 -14.79
N GLY A 455 8.62 29.36 -14.20
CA GLY A 455 7.81 30.41 -13.57
C GLY A 455 7.16 30.03 -12.24
N SER A 456 7.31 28.78 -11.78
CA SER A 456 6.78 28.30 -10.49
C SER A 456 7.67 28.72 -9.32
N LEU A 457 7.15 28.57 -8.11
CA LEU A 457 7.90 28.74 -6.87
C LEU A 457 8.62 27.43 -6.55
N ALA A 458 9.91 27.53 -6.27
CA ALA A 458 10.76 26.42 -5.88
C ALA A 458 11.58 26.79 -4.65
N PHE A 459 11.76 25.83 -3.75
CA PHE A 459 12.55 26.02 -2.53
C PHE A 459 13.79 25.13 -2.61
N ALA A 460 14.95 25.70 -2.32
CA ALA A 460 16.21 24.98 -2.20
C ALA A 460 16.54 24.79 -0.72
N PHE A 461 16.91 23.56 -0.33
CA PHE A 461 17.38 23.22 1.01
C PHE A 461 18.86 22.87 0.95
N GLY A 462 19.66 23.39 1.87
CA GLY A 462 21.10 23.22 1.88
C GLY A 462 21.75 24.21 2.85
N ALA A 463 23.08 24.33 2.84
CA ALA A 463 23.76 25.36 3.61
C ALA A 463 24.00 26.59 2.72
N PHE A 464 23.47 27.74 3.11
CA PHE A 464 23.54 28.99 2.34
C PHE A 464 24.18 30.11 3.16
N PRO A 465 24.95 31.01 2.53
CA PRO A 465 25.55 32.13 3.22
C PRO A 465 24.48 33.15 3.63
N SER A 466 24.67 33.79 4.79
CA SER A 466 23.85 34.93 5.20
C SER A 466 24.17 36.18 4.37
N GLY A 467 23.20 37.09 4.27
CA GLY A 467 23.37 38.39 3.60
C GLY A 467 22.92 38.37 2.13
N ASN A 468 23.48 39.27 1.33
CA ASN A 468 23.05 39.44 -0.06
C ASN A 468 23.55 38.29 -0.94
N VAL A 469 22.61 37.48 -1.42
CA VAL A 469 22.85 36.38 -2.36
C VAL A 469 22.04 36.58 -3.64
N GLN A 470 22.51 35.97 -4.73
CA GLN A 470 21.79 35.85 -5.98
C GLN A 470 21.54 34.37 -6.27
N VAL A 471 20.36 34.04 -6.77
CA VAL A 471 20.03 32.69 -7.25
C VAL A 471 20.07 32.68 -8.76
N ALA A 472 20.62 31.61 -9.33
CA ALA A 472 20.57 31.36 -10.76
C ALA A 472 20.06 29.94 -11.07
N VAL A 473 19.32 29.81 -12.16
CA VAL A 473 18.93 28.53 -12.78
C VAL A 473 19.44 28.52 -14.21
N ASP A 474 20.23 27.51 -14.59
CA ASP A 474 20.90 27.44 -15.89
C ASP A 474 21.66 28.72 -16.25
N GLY A 475 22.36 29.26 -15.25
CA GLY A 475 23.13 30.51 -15.36
C GLY A 475 22.28 31.78 -15.47
N ARG A 476 20.95 31.69 -15.47
CA ARG A 476 20.03 32.84 -15.51
C ARG A 476 19.59 33.23 -14.12
N VAL A 477 19.64 34.53 -13.83
CA VAL A 477 19.22 35.06 -12.53
C VAL A 477 17.73 34.78 -12.30
N ALA A 478 17.44 34.08 -11.19
CA ALA A 478 16.09 33.81 -10.73
C ALA A 478 15.59 34.94 -9.80
N THR A 479 14.27 35.06 -9.66
CA THR A 479 13.71 36.01 -8.69
C THR A 479 13.82 35.43 -7.29
N LEU A 480 14.70 35.99 -6.46
CA LEU A 480 14.83 35.63 -5.05
C LEU A 480 13.66 36.19 -4.25
N LEU A 481 13.00 35.34 -3.46
CA LEU A 481 11.91 35.72 -2.56
C LEU A 481 12.38 35.80 -1.11
N ALA A 482 13.19 34.84 -0.68
CA ALA A 482 13.83 34.82 0.64
C ALA A 482 15.10 33.97 0.60
N ALA A 483 16.08 34.33 1.42
CA ALA A 483 17.29 33.55 1.65
C ALA A 483 17.55 33.45 3.15
N GLU A 484 17.54 32.23 3.66
CA GLU A 484 17.78 31.83 5.04
C GLU A 484 18.99 30.86 5.04
N PRO A 485 19.70 30.66 6.17
CA PRO A 485 20.92 29.84 6.21
C PRO A 485 20.73 28.38 5.76
N ASP A 486 19.52 27.85 5.88
CA ASP A 486 19.14 26.47 5.54
C ASP A 486 18.17 26.36 4.36
N GLN A 487 17.62 27.50 3.90
CA GLN A 487 16.58 27.52 2.88
C GLN A 487 16.65 28.76 1.98
N VAL A 488 16.49 28.56 0.67
CA VAL A 488 16.30 29.65 -0.30
C VAL A 488 14.98 29.46 -1.04
N LYS A 489 14.16 30.51 -1.07
CA LYS A 489 12.85 30.54 -1.75
C LYS A 489 12.97 31.43 -2.97
N PHE A 490 12.63 30.92 -4.15
CA PHE A 490 12.77 31.66 -5.40
C PHE A 490 11.70 31.29 -6.40
N ARG A 491 11.52 32.15 -7.41
CA ARG A 491 10.73 31.85 -8.59
C ARG A 491 11.64 31.37 -9.71
N VAL A 492 11.36 30.19 -10.24
CA VAL A 492 12.09 29.61 -11.38
C VAL A 492 11.94 30.54 -12.59
N PRO A 493 13.00 30.85 -13.35
CA PRO A 493 12.88 31.62 -14.59
C PRO A 493 11.82 31.03 -15.53
N ALA A 494 11.05 31.88 -16.21
CA ALA A 494 9.98 31.42 -17.10
C ALA A 494 10.52 30.71 -18.35
N GLU A 495 11.78 30.95 -18.69
CA GLU A 495 12.48 30.43 -19.86
C GLU A 495 13.25 29.13 -19.58
N THR A 496 13.17 28.59 -18.35
CA THR A 496 13.73 27.29 -18.00
C THR A 496 13.08 26.22 -18.88
N ARG A 497 13.88 25.34 -19.48
CA ARG A 497 13.36 24.26 -20.34
C ARG A 497 13.06 23.04 -19.49
N PRO A 498 12.00 22.27 -19.79
CA PRO A 498 11.82 20.95 -19.22
C PRO A 498 13.07 20.09 -19.47
N GLY A 499 13.53 19.36 -18.45
CA GLY A 499 14.82 18.67 -18.47
C GLY A 499 15.59 18.84 -17.17
N SER A 500 16.82 18.33 -17.14
CA SER A 500 17.76 18.63 -16.04
C SER A 500 18.09 20.12 -16.05
N ALA A 501 17.98 20.76 -14.90
CA ALA A 501 18.28 22.18 -14.69
C ALA A 501 19.26 22.33 -13.53
N SER A 502 20.24 23.21 -13.72
CA SER A 502 21.21 23.58 -12.70
C SER A 502 20.66 24.66 -11.78
N PHE A 503 21.03 24.60 -10.50
CA PHE A 503 20.73 25.62 -9.50
C PHE A 503 22.02 26.10 -8.84
N GLU A 504 22.15 27.40 -8.66
CA GLU A 504 23.30 28.03 -8.01
C GLU A 504 22.86 29.16 -7.08
N VAL A 505 23.49 29.23 -5.91
CA VAL A 505 23.49 30.42 -5.05
C VAL A 505 24.86 31.09 -5.18
N ARG A 506 24.86 32.39 -5.46
CA ARG A 506 26.06 33.21 -5.64
C ARG A 506 26.13 34.33 -4.61
N GLN A 507 27.29 34.52 -4.00
CA GLN A 507 27.59 35.67 -3.16
C GLN A 507 28.84 36.37 -3.70
N SER A 508 28.76 37.69 -3.92
CA SER A 508 29.86 38.47 -4.52
C SER A 508 30.39 37.88 -5.84
N GLY A 509 29.51 37.28 -6.63
CA GLY A 509 29.84 36.64 -7.92
C GLY A 509 30.41 35.23 -7.84
N GLN A 510 30.69 34.69 -6.66
CA GLN A 510 31.18 33.32 -6.46
C GLN A 510 30.02 32.37 -6.14
N VAL A 511 30.02 31.18 -6.73
CA VAL A 511 29.04 30.12 -6.41
C VAL A 511 29.36 29.54 -5.03
N THR A 512 28.44 29.70 -4.08
CA THR A 512 28.60 29.24 -2.69
C THR A 512 27.83 27.95 -2.39
N ALA A 513 26.79 27.67 -3.18
CA ALA A 513 26.05 26.41 -3.15
C ALA A 513 25.51 26.11 -4.54
N ALA A 514 25.41 24.83 -4.89
CA ALA A 514 24.88 24.40 -6.18
C ALA A 514 24.12 23.08 -6.06
N GLY A 515 23.29 22.81 -7.05
CA GLY A 515 22.54 21.57 -7.18
C GLY A 515 21.99 21.36 -8.58
N GLN A 516 21.34 20.24 -8.78
CA GLN A 516 20.58 19.91 -10.00
C GLN A 516 19.18 19.49 -9.61
N PHE A 517 18.20 19.82 -10.44
CA PHE A 517 16.82 19.35 -10.31
C PHE A 517 16.20 19.11 -11.68
N GLN A 518 15.07 18.40 -11.69
CA GLN A 518 14.33 18.16 -12.92
C GLN A 518 13.23 19.21 -13.09
N ALA A 519 13.36 20.06 -14.10
CA ALA A 519 12.27 20.94 -14.55
C ALA A 519 11.27 20.13 -15.39
N THR A 520 9.98 20.37 -15.16
CA THR A 520 8.87 19.69 -15.83
C THR A 520 8.01 20.71 -16.58
N THR A 521 7.15 20.24 -17.50
CA THR A 521 6.20 21.13 -18.21
C THR A 521 5.10 21.65 -17.29
N ALA A 522 4.70 20.85 -16.30
CA ALA A 522 3.73 21.18 -15.29
C ALA A 522 4.20 20.69 -13.92
N GLY A 523 3.69 21.31 -12.85
CA GLY A 523 3.95 20.82 -11.50
C GLY A 523 3.06 21.46 -10.44
N PRO A 524 1.73 21.29 -10.56
CA PRO A 524 0.77 21.95 -9.68
C PRO A 524 0.88 21.43 -8.25
N GLY A 525 1.02 22.34 -7.30
CA GLY A 525 0.99 22.04 -5.88
C GLY A 525 0.22 23.10 -5.11
N LEU A 526 -0.60 22.67 -4.14
CA LEU A 526 -1.27 23.55 -3.20
C LEU A 526 -0.40 23.78 -1.98
N PHE A 527 -0.31 25.04 -1.54
CA PHE A 527 0.29 25.35 -0.25
C PHE A 527 -0.59 24.79 0.86
N VAL A 528 0.03 24.48 2.00
CA VAL A 528 -0.66 23.97 3.20
C VAL A 528 -0.35 24.91 4.37
N MET A 529 -1.33 25.08 5.26
CA MET A 529 -1.23 26.03 6.39
C MET A 529 -0.20 25.60 7.42
N ASN A 530 -0.10 24.29 7.66
CA ASN A 530 0.90 23.71 8.54
C ASN A 530 1.34 22.36 7.98
N ARG A 531 2.63 22.25 7.64
CA ARG A 531 3.23 21.04 7.07
C ARG A 531 3.52 19.96 8.11
N GLU A 532 3.59 20.34 9.39
CA GLU A 532 3.86 19.44 10.51
C GLU A 532 2.62 18.61 10.88
N LEU A 533 1.42 19.10 10.53
CA LEU A 533 0.17 18.35 10.70
C LEU A 533 0.06 17.27 9.62
N GLY A 534 -0.24 16.02 10.00
CA GLY A 534 -0.42 14.91 9.06
C GLY A 534 -1.60 15.10 8.11
N SER A 535 -2.65 15.85 8.51
CA SER A 535 -3.75 16.22 7.61
C SER A 535 -3.40 17.27 6.56
N GLN A 536 -2.28 17.99 6.74
CA GLN A 536 -1.81 19.04 5.83
C GLN A 536 -2.92 19.93 5.25
N PRO A 537 -3.70 20.65 6.08
CA PRO A 537 -4.83 21.44 5.60
C PRO A 537 -4.35 22.47 4.57
N GLY A 538 -5.01 22.50 3.42
CA GLY A 538 -4.66 23.41 2.33
C GLY A 538 -4.74 24.87 2.77
N ALA A 539 -3.86 25.70 2.21
CA ALA A 539 -3.96 27.16 2.27
C ALA A 539 -5.10 27.58 1.34
N VAL A 540 -6.32 27.48 1.87
CA VAL A 540 -7.57 27.75 1.16
C VAL A 540 -8.39 28.69 2.02
N VAL A 541 -8.85 29.80 1.45
CA VAL A 541 -9.71 30.76 2.14
C VAL A 541 -11.06 30.88 1.45
N ASN A 542 -12.08 31.16 2.24
CA ASN A 542 -13.43 31.44 1.78
C ASN A 542 -13.50 32.79 1.06
N GLN A 543 -14.67 33.11 0.51
CA GLN A 543 -14.92 34.39 -0.19
C GLN A 543 -14.70 35.62 0.68
N ASP A 544 -14.86 35.49 1.99
CA ASP A 544 -14.63 36.54 2.99
C ASP A 544 -13.19 36.55 3.55
N TYR A 545 -12.28 35.79 2.94
CA TYR A 545 -10.89 35.59 3.36
C TYR A 545 -10.71 34.85 4.69
N SER A 546 -11.77 34.31 5.29
CA SER A 546 -11.63 33.39 6.42
C SER A 546 -11.00 32.07 5.97
N LEU A 547 -10.19 31.44 6.83
CA LEU A 547 -9.59 30.14 6.52
C LEU A 547 -10.68 29.09 6.34
N ASN A 548 -10.67 28.38 5.20
CA ASN A 548 -11.57 27.28 4.96
C ASN A 548 -11.20 26.12 5.90
N SER A 549 -12.12 25.77 6.79
CA SER A 549 -11.91 24.76 7.82
C SER A 549 -13.21 24.09 8.20
N ARG A 550 -13.16 23.08 9.08
CA ARG A 550 -14.35 22.39 9.58
C ARG A 550 -15.34 23.33 10.26
N ASP A 551 -14.83 24.31 11.00
CA ASP A 551 -15.62 25.28 11.75
C ASP A 551 -15.98 26.53 10.93
N ALA A 552 -15.41 26.67 9.73
CA ALA A 552 -15.64 27.77 8.81
C ALA A 552 -15.69 27.26 7.36
N ALA A 553 -16.66 26.40 7.07
CA ALA A 553 -16.85 25.83 5.73
C ALA A 553 -17.44 26.88 4.75
N ALA A 554 -17.01 26.82 3.50
CA ALA A 554 -17.53 27.69 2.44
C ALA A 554 -19.04 27.42 2.20
N ALA A 555 -19.81 28.50 2.05
CA ALA A 555 -21.21 28.38 1.67
C ALA A 555 -21.32 27.83 0.23
N ARG A 556 -22.35 27.02 -0.02
CA ARG A 556 -22.60 26.48 -1.37
C ARG A 556 -22.84 27.64 -2.34
N GLY A 557 -22.09 27.66 -3.44
CA GLY A 557 -22.14 28.74 -4.44
C GLY A 557 -21.24 29.94 -4.14
N SER A 558 -20.49 29.94 -3.02
CA SER A 558 -19.46 30.95 -2.75
C SER A 558 -18.13 30.62 -3.45
N VAL A 559 -17.24 31.61 -3.47
CA VAL A 559 -15.89 31.48 -4.05
C VAL A 559 -14.92 30.93 -3.01
N LEU A 560 -14.07 29.97 -3.43
CA LEU A 560 -12.87 29.57 -2.71
C LEU A 560 -11.65 30.17 -3.39
N GLN A 561 -10.69 30.64 -2.60
CA GLN A 561 -9.38 31.08 -3.07
C GLN A 561 -8.34 30.06 -2.61
N LEU A 562 -7.66 29.44 -3.58
CA LEU A 562 -6.66 28.42 -3.33
C LEU A 562 -5.28 29.00 -3.62
N TYR A 563 -4.34 28.86 -2.67
CA TYR A 563 -2.97 29.28 -2.87
C TYR A 563 -2.14 28.08 -3.34
N GLY A 564 -1.49 28.21 -4.48
CA GLY A 564 -0.66 27.15 -5.06
C GLY A 564 0.44 27.68 -5.97
N THR A 565 1.24 26.77 -6.51
CA THR A 565 2.29 27.06 -7.49
C THR A 565 2.44 25.94 -8.51
N GLY A 566 3.13 26.24 -9.61
CA GLY A 566 3.29 25.35 -10.75
C GLY A 566 2.04 25.33 -11.62
N HIS A 567 2.18 25.78 -12.86
CA HIS A 567 1.11 25.64 -13.85
C HIS A 567 0.91 24.15 -14.15
N GLY A 568 -0.31 23.74 -14.50
CA GLY A 568 -0.69 22.36 -14.78
C GLY A 568 -2.19 22.18 -14.82
#